data_AF-A0A2M8QIH6-F1
#
_entry.id   AF-A0A2M8QIH6-F1
#
_cell.length_a   1.000
_cell.length_b   1.000
_cell.length_c   1.000
_cell.angle_alpha   90.00
_cell.angle_beta   90.00
_cell.angle_gamma   90.00
#
_symmetry.space_group_name_H-M   'P 1'
#
loop_
_entity.id
_entity.type
_entity.pdbx_description
1 polymer ?
#
loop_
_entity_poly.entity_id
_entity_poly.type
_entity_poly.pdbx_seq_one_letter_code
_entity_poly.pdbx_strand_id
1 'polypeptide(L)'
;MSHCYFHALSSARRWGGVPGDYIALHQWFDESKKIIADPRHRALRHHAEGIFLLETIFGVTVRNSDGRQVPVRLIGEAHVTEDLGRIPSFADWARLIQPMPWMLRGNPAGSPGLDPAISGSPAPNAAVA
;
A
#
# COMPACT_ATOMS: atom_id res chain seq x y z
N MET A 1 16.88 -2.91 9.43
CA MET A 1 15.46 -2.56 9.63
C MET A 1 15.13 -2.85 11.08
N SER A 2 14.45 -1.93 11.76
CA SER A 2 13.99 -2.15 13.12
C SER A 2 12.99 -3.31 13.14
N HIS A 3 12.98 -4.11 14.20
CA HIS A 3 11.96 -5.14 14.40
C HIS A 3 10.62 -4.47 14.78
N CYS A 4 9.48 -5.02 14.34
CA CYS A 4 8.14 -4.46 14.58
C CYS A 4 7.86 -4.16 16.08
N TYR A 5 8.49 -4.92 16.97
CA TYR A 5 8.40 -4.71 18.42
C TYR A 5 8.79 -3.30 18.86
N PHE A 6 9.80 -2.68 18.23
CA PHE A 6 10.21 -1.32 18.59
C PHE A 6 9.21 -0.26 18.12
N HIS A 7 8.54 -0.47 17.00
CA HIS A 7 7.42 0.37 16.59
C HIS A 7 6.24 0.21 17.56
N ALA A 8 5.95 -1.02 18.00
CA ALA A 8 4.91 -1.27 18.99
C ALA A 8 5.21 -0.61 20.34
N LEU A 9 6.48 -0.58 20.77
CA LEU A 9 6.94 0.20 21.92
C LEU A 9 6.73 1.70 21.71
N SER A 10 7.01 2.23 20.52
CA SER A 10 6.76 3.64 20.18
C SER A 10 5.26 3.96 20.26
N SER A 11 4.42 3.10 19.70
CA SER A 11 2.96 3.21 19.76
C SER A 11 2.43 3.18 21.19
N ALA A 12 2.90 2.24 22.02
CA ALA A 12 2.52 2.19 23.43
C ALA A 12 2.94 3.45 24.19
N ARG A 13 4.14 3.99 23.92
CA ARG A 13 4.59 5.25 24.51
C ARG A 13 3.71 6.43 24.07
N ARG A 14 3.29 6.46 22.80
CA ARG A 14 2.52 7.56 22.22
C ARG A 14 1.05 7.55 22.62
N TRP A 15 0.43 6.37 22.67
CA TRP A 15 -1.02 6.24 22.82
C TRP A 15 -1.47 5.51 24.10
N GLY A 16 -0.55 4.97 24.90
CA GLY A 16 -0.84 4.16 26.10
C GLY A 16 -0.98 2.67 25.76
N GLY A 17 -1.39 1.87 26.74
CA GLY A 17 -1.50 0.42 26.63
C GLY A 17 -0.15 -0.27 26.60
N VAL A 18 -0.11 -1.47 25.99
CA VAL A 18 1.09 -2.30 25.90
C VAL A 18 1.47 -2.57 24.44
N PRO A 19 2.75 -2.91 24.14
CA PRO A 19 3.16 -3.22 22.75
C PRO A 19 2.31 -4.30 22.06
N GLY A 20 1.76 -5.24 22.85
CA GLY A 20 0.86 -6.28 22.34
C GLY A 20 -0.41 -5.74 21.68
N ASP A 21 -0.88 -4.55 22.07
CA ASP A 21 -2.06 -3.91 21.49
C ASP A 21 -1.82 -3.45 20.05
N TYR A 22 -0.56 -3.24 19.67
CA TYR A 22 -0.17 -2.60 18.40
C TYR A 22 0.64 -3.50 17.48
N ILE A 23 1.20 -4.60 17.99
CA ILE A 23 2.19 -5.41 17.27
C ILE A 23 1.66 -5.95 15.94
N ALA A 24 0.39 -6.35 15.88
CA ALA A 24 -0.22 -6.90 14.67
C ALA A 24 -0.26 -5.88 13.52
N LEU A 25 -0.49 -4.60 13.82
CA LEU A 25 -0.52 -3.53 12.82
C LEU A 25 0.87 -3.30 12.22
N HIS A 26 1.92 -3.30 13.06
CA HIS A 26 3.29 -3.12 12.60
C HIS A 26 3.82 -4.36 11.86
N GLN A 27 3.47 -5.56 12.32
CA GLN A 27 3.80 -6.81 11.61
C GLN A 27 3.16 -6.85 10.23
N TRP A 28 1.96 -6.30 10.07
CA TRP A 28 1.31 -6.24 8.77
C TRP A 28 2.09 -5.41 7.75
N PHE A 29 2.66 -4.26 8.13
CA PHE A 29 3.52 -3.50 7.20
C PHE A 29 4.75 -4.32 6.77
N ASP A 30 5.38 -4.97 7.74
CA ASP A 30 6.64 -5.69 7.57
C ASP A 30 6.50 -7.09 6.98
N GLU A 31 5.30 -7.66 6.93
CA GLU A 31 5.06 -8.99 6.37
C GLU A 31 5.46 -9.07 4.89
N SER A 32 5.50 -7.94 4.19
CA SER A 32 6.06 -7.82 2.83
C SER A 32 7.52 -8.32 2.72
N LYS A 33 8.26 -8.40 3.84
CA LYS A 33 9.59 -9.03 3.92
C LYS A 33 9.60 -10.51 3.55
N LYS A 34 8.45 -11.21 3.64
CA LYS A 34 8.31 -12.60 3.15
C LYS A 34 8.52 -12.71 1.63
N ILE A 35 8.34 -11.61 0.90
CA ILE A 35 8.49 -11.56 -0.56
C ILE A 35 9.90 -11.07 -0.93
N ILE A 36 10.36 -10.00 -0.29
CA ILE A 36 11.66 -9.37 -0.55
C ILE A 36 12.30 -8.98 0.79
N ALA A 37 13.45 -9.54 1.14
CA ALA A 37 14.09 -9.31 2.45
C ALA A 37 15.03 -8.08 2.47
N ASP A 38 14.72 -7.03 1.71
CA ASP A 38 15.49 -5.78 1.62
C ASP A 38 14.54 -4.56 1.57
N PRO A 39 15.04 -3.32 1.74
CA PRO A 39 14.20 -2.13 1.87
C PRO A 39 13.16 -1.91 0.77
N ARG A 40 13.30 -2.53 -0.41
CA ARG A 40 12.31 -2.45 -1.50
C ARG A 40 10.96 -3.07 -1.13
N HIS A 41 10.91 -3.96 -0.13
CA HIS A 41 9.65 -4.51 0.39
C HIS A 41 8.66 -3.41 0.80
N ARG A 42 9.19 -2.26 1.24
CA ARG A 42 8.42 -1.10 1.68
C ARG A 42 7.51 -0.54 0.59
N ALA A 43 7.87 -0.72 -0.69
CA ALA A 43 7.05 -0.29 -1.82
C ALA A 43 5.64 -0.95 -1.85
N LEU A 44 5.45 -2.10 -1.20
CA LEU A 44 4.16 -2.80 -1.16
C LEU A 44 3.15 -2.21 -0.17
N ARG A 45 3.62 -1.65 0.95
CA ARG A 45 2.72 -1.27 2.07
C ARG A 45 3.08 0.06 2.75
N HIS A 46 4.31 0.57 2.61
CA HIS A 46 4.76 1.78 3.32
C HIS A 46 4.54 3.04 2.48
N HIS A 47 3.28 3.30 2.13
CA HIS A 47 2.83 4.50 1.41
C HIS A 47 1.39 4.84 1.81
N ALA A 48 0.88 5.98 1.34
CA ALA A 48 -0.45 6.48 1.68
C ALA A 48 -1.57 5.43 1.54
N GLU A 49 -1.73 4.79 0.37
CA GLU A 49 -2.75 3.74 0.19
C GLU A 49 -2.54 2.53 1.13
N GLY A 50 -1.30 2.13 1.42
CA GLY A 50 -1.03 1.06 2.38
C GLY A 50 -1.52 1.38 3.80
N ILE A 51 -1.46 2.65 4.22
CA ILE A 51 -2.02 3.11 5.50
C ILE A 51 -3.56 3.01 5.49
N PHE A 52 -4.20 3.31 4.36
CA PHE A 52 -5.66 3.14 4.22
C PHE A 52 -6.05 1.66 4.21
N LEU A 53 -5.26 0.81 3.55
CA LEU A 53 -5.49 -0.63 3.55
C LEU A 53 -5.33 -1.25 4.95
N LEU A 54 -4.39 -0.75 5.76
CA LEU A 54 -4.28 -1.12 7.18
C LEU A 54 -5.60 -0.85 7.92
N GLU A 55 -6.21 0.33 7.75
CA GLU A 55 -7.50 0.66 8.36
C GLU A 55 -8.62 -0.26 7.90
N THR A 56 -8.68 -0.57 6.60
CA THR A 56 -9.67 -1.52 6.07
C THR A 56 -9.57 -2.89 6.74
N ILE A 57 -8.35 -3.33 7.10
CA ILE A 57 -8.10 -4.65 7.68
C ILE A 57 -8.32 -4.67 9.20
N PHE A 58 -7.84 -3.65 9.91
CA PHE A 58 -7.85 -3.61 11.38
C PHE A 58 -9.00 -2.76 11.98
N GLY A 59 -9.80 -2.13 11.12
CA GLY A 59 -10.86 -1.21 11.49
C GLY A 59 -10.38 0.24 11.66
N VAL A 60 -11.33 1.17 11.82
CA VAL A 60 -11.06 2.62 11.95
C VAL A 60 -10.22 2.92 13.20
N THR A 61 -10.47 2.20 14.29
CA THR A 61 -9.79 2.38 15.58
C THR A 61 -9.51 1.04 16.22
N VAL A 62 -8.40 0.94 16.96
CA VAL A 62 -8.17 -0.13 17.94
C VAL A 62 -8.50 0.37 19.34
N ARG A 63 -9.06 -0.52 20.17
CA ARG A 63 -9.16 -0.30 21.62
C ARG A 63 -7.94 -0.93 22.27
N ASN A 64 -7.08 -0.13 22.91
CA ASN A 64 -5.92 -0.66 23.62
C ASN A 64 -6.28 -1.14 25.04
N SER A 65 -5.33 -1.77 25.73
CA SER A 65 -5.54 -2.32 27.08
C SER A 65 -5.87 -1.27 28.14
N ASP A 66 -5.49 -0.01 27.91
CA ASP A 66 -5.84 1.14 28.77
C ASP A 66 -7.25 1.69 28.47
N GLY A 67 -8.00 1.05 27.57
CA GLY A 67 -9.36 1.42 27.20
C GLY A 67 -9.46 2.60 26.24
N ARG A 68 -8.36 3.03 25.62
CA ARG A 68 -8.34 4.17 24.68
C ARG A 68 -8.66 3.70 23.26
N GLN A 69 -9.49 4.47 22.56
CA GLN A 69 -9.71 4.32 21.12
C GLN A 69 -8.62 5.06 20.35
N VAL A 70 -7.78 4.31 19.63
CA VAL A 70 -6.66 4.87 18.85
C VAL A 70 -6.95 4.69 17.36
N PRO A 71 -6.97 5.75 16.54
CA PRO A 71 -7.16 5.61 15.10
C PRO A 71 -6.05 4.80 14.43
N VAL A 72 -6.43 3.80 13.65
CA VAL A 72 -5.48 2.88 12.99
C VAL A 72 -4.59 3.63 12.00
N ARG A 73 -5.13 4.60 11.26
CA ARG A 73 -4.35 5.42 10.33
C ARG A 73 -3.22 6.18 11.02
N LEU A 74 -3.43 6.72 12.22
CA LEU A 74 -2.37 7.43 12.95
C LEU A 74 -1.22 6.50 13.35
N ILE A 75 -1.53 5.24 13.66
CA ILE A 75 -0.53 4.20 13.94
C ILE A 75 0.27 3.88 12.66
N GLY A 76 -0.44 3.74 11.53
CA GLY A 76 0.19 3.54 10.22
C GLY A 76 1.08 4.70 9.77
N GLU A 77 0.60 5.94 9.91
CA GLU A 77 1.37 7.16 9.61
C GLU A 77 2.64 7.25 10.45
N ALA A 78 2.55 6.95 11.76
CA ALA A 78 3.71 6.93 12.64
C ALA A 78 4.71 5.85 12.22
N HIS A 79 4.24 4.61 11.96
CA HIS A 79 5.10 3.52 11.52
C HIS A 79 5.87 3.88 10.24
N VAL A 80 5.18 4.37 9.21
CA VAL A 80 5.80 4.73 7.93
C VAL A 80 6.77 5.90 8.10
N THR A 81 6.43 6.90 8.92
CA THR A 81 7.28 8.06 9.18
C THR A 81 8.54 7.68 9.97
N GLU A 82 8.43 6.80 10.96
CA GLU A 82 9.59 6.28 11.71
C GLU A 82 10.56 5.52 10.78
N ASP A 83 10.03 4.84 9.77
CA ASP A 83 10.82 4.04 8.84
C ASP A 83 11.43 4.83 7.68
N LEU A 84 10.75 5.86 7.18
CA LEU A 84 11.10 6.58 5.95
C LEU A 84 11.30 8.09 6.12
N GLY A 85 11.01 8.65 7.29
CA GLY A 85 11.04 10.09 7.56
C GLY A 85 9.91 10.91 6.91
N ARG A 86 9.12 10.30 6.02
CA ARG A 86 7.94 10.87 5.37
C ARG A 86 6.99 9.74 4.93
N ILE A 87 5.77 10.11 4.56
CA ILE A 87 4.83 9.18 3.91
C ILE A 87 4.94 9.37 2.39
N PRO A 88 5.43 8.36 1.64
CA PRO A 88 5.41 8.42 0.18
C PRO A 88 4.03 8.06 -0.40
N SER A 89 3.85 8.37 -1.68
CA SER A 89 2.79 7.77 -2.49
C SER A 89 3.28 6.49 -3.17
N PHE A 90 2.38 5.64 -3.68
CA PHE A 90 2.82 4.51 -4.51
C PHE A 90 3.56 4.98 -5.79
N ALA A 91 3.20 6.15 -6.32
CA ALA A 91 3.86 6.74 -7.48
C ALA A 91 5.37 7.02 -7.25
N ASP A 92 5.78 7.31 -6.01
CA ASP A 92 7.20 7.47 -5.66
C ASP A 92 8.03 6.20 -5.92
N TRP A 93 7.40 5.04 -5.74
CA TRP A 93 8.00 3.73 -6.00
C TRP A 93 7.85 3.33 -7.46
N ALA A 94 6.63 3.46 -8.00
CA ALA A 94 6.27 2.99 -9.34
C ALA A 94 7.08 3.70 -10.44
N ARG A 95 7.42 4.98 -10.26
CA ARG A 95 8.24 5.73 -11.24
C ARG A 95 9.65 5.17 -11.45
N LEU A 96 10.13 4.29 -10.57
CA LEU A 96 11.43 3.63 -10.69
C LEU A 96 11.34 2.24 -11.34
N ILE A 97 10.13 1.72 -11.56
CA ILE A 97 9.91 0.43 -12.22
C ILE A 97 10.06 0.64 -13.73
N GLN A 98 10.96 -0.12 -14.35
CA GLN A 98 11.06 -0.17 -15.82
C GLN A 98 9.98 -1.11 -16.36
N PRO A 99 9.02 -0.63 -17.19
CA PRO A 99 7.99 -1.49 -17.76
C PRO A 99 8.62 -2.56 -18.65
N MET A 100 8.34 -3.83 -18.36
CA MET A 100 8.77 -4.96 -19.18
C MET A 100 7.64 -5.42 -20.11
N PRO A 101 7.93 -6.07 -21.25
CA PRO A 101 6.89 -6.45 -22.22
C PRO A 101 5.72 -7.26 -21.65
N TRP A 102 5.93 -8.04 -20.58
CA TRP A 102 4.86 -8.78 -19.91
C TRP A 102 3.88 -7.89 -19.14
N MET A 103 4.31 -6.71 -18.66
CA MET A 103 3.46 -5.73 -17.97
C MET A 103 2.55 -4.97 -18.96
N LEU A 104 2.96 -4.91 -20.23
CA LEU A 104 2.27 -4.19 -21.31
C LEU A 104 1.27 -5.07 -22.07
N ARG A 105 1.26 -6.38 -21.79
CA ARG A 105 0.32 -7.34 -22.39
C ARG A 105 -1.06 -7.18 -21.76
N GLY A 106 -1.77 -6.15 -22.18
CA GLY A 106 -3.19 -5.96 -21.84
C GLY A 106 -4.09 -6.99 -22.51
N ASN A 107 -3.74 -7.45 -23.72
CA ASN A 107 -4.52 -8.37 -24.55
C ASN A 107 -3.60 -9.26 -25.40
N PRO A 108 -3.27 -10.50 -25.00
CA PRO A 108 -2.65 -11.45 -25.93
C PRO A 108 -3.57 -11.68 -27.14
N ALA A 109 -2.99 -11.80 -28.33
CA ALA A 109 -3.72 -12.17 -29.54
C ALA A 109 -4.47 -13.49 -29.29
N GLY A 110 -5.79 -13.50 -29.49
CA GLY A 110 -6.65 -14.66 -29.22
C GLY A 110 -7.23 -14.73 -27.79
N SER A 111 -7.18 -13.64 -27.01
CA SER A 111 -7.87 -13.59 -25.71
C SER A 111 -9.38 -13.80 -25.88
N PRO A 112 -10.01 -14.78 -25.19
CA PRO A 112 -11.45 -15.01 -25.27
C PRO A 112 -12.22 -13.76 -24.83
N GLY A 113 -13.16 -13.29 -25.65
CA GLY A 113 -14.04 -12.15 -25.33
C GLY A 113 -13.65 -10.80 -25.97
N LEU A 114 -12.58 -10.74 -26.77
CA LEU A 114 -12.33 -9.61 -27.66
C LEU A 114 -12.78 -9.98 -29.06
N ASP A 115 -13.91 -9.43 -29.50
CA ASP A 115 -14.34 -9.59 -30.89
C ASP A 115 -13.40 -8.78 -31.80
N PRO A 116 -12.60 -9.43 -32.67
CA PRO A 116 -11.71 -8.71 -33.59
C PRO A 116 -12.48 -7.83 -34.58
N ALA A 117 -13.81 -8.01 -34.72
CA ALA A 117 -14.66 -7.15 -35.53
C ALA A 117 -14.91 -5.75 -34.91
N ILE A 118 -14.67 -5.56 -33.61
CA ILE A 118 -14.77 -4.25 -32.95
C ILE A 118 -13.43 -3.53 -33.11
N SER A 119 -13.10 -3.13 -34.34
CA SER A 119 -12.08 -2.13 -34.61
C SER A 119 -12.66 -1.03 -35.48
N GLY A 120 -12.68 0.19 -34.94
CA GLY A 120 -13.00 1.41 -35.68
C GLY A 120 -14.34 2.03 -35.31
N SER A 121 -14.33 2.96 -34.36
CA SER A 121 -15.26 4.10 -34.44
C SER A 121 -15.04 4.79 -35.80
N PRO A 122 -16.09 5.19 -36.53
CA PRO A 122 -15.92 5.85 -37.82
C PRO A 122 -15.20 7.19 -37.61
N ALA A 123 -14.22 7.48 -38.48
CA ALA A 123 -13.50 8.74 -38.50
C ALA A 123 -14.46 9.93 -38.62
N PRO A 124 -14.14 11.11 -38.04
CA PRO A 124 -14.99 12.28 -38.18
C PRO A 124 -15.04 12.70 -39.65
N ASN A 125 -16.26 12.88 -40.17
CA ASN A 125 -16.52 13.42 -41.50
C ASN A 125 -15.75 14.73 -41.71
N ALA A 126 -14.82 14.75 -42.67
CA ALA A 126 -14.30 15.98 -43.22
C ALA A 126 -15.44 16.63 -44.05
N ALA A 127 -16.07 17.65 -43.49
CA ALA A 127 -16.99 18.50 -44.23
C ALA A 127 -16.20 19.31 -45.27
N VAL A 128 -16.66 19.18 -46.51
CA VAL A 128 -16.16 19.81 -47.73
C VAL A 128 -16.49 21.31 -47.71
N ALA A 129 -15.60 22.09 -48.36
CA ALA A 129 -15.73 23.52 -48.64
C ALA A 129 -17.00 23.89 -49.43
#